data_AF-A0A2E5E3I8-F1
#
_entry.id   AF-A0A2E5E3I8-F1
#
_cell.length_a   1.000
_cell.length_b   1.000
_cell.length_c   1.000
_cell.angle_alpha   90.00
_cell.angle_beta   90.00
_cell.angle_gamma   90.00
#
_symmetry.space_group_name_H-M   'P 1'
#
loop_
_entity.id
_entity.type
_entity.pdbx_description
1 polymer ?
#
loop_
_entity_poly.entity_id
_entity_poly.type
_entity_poly.pdbx_seq_one_letter_code
_entity_poly.pdbx_strand_id
1 'polypeptide(L)'
;MRSMKAMALAAVITTSTTAFAGTSFTTSTNDLGGNAYQLVNTFDILYSGANAYLDFDLDNNPDSVVPVGAPDTLASYLDPEHYVLDFGTDLQPFFLGMELTAADSVDWRLSYVGTPGSTVLYSTIMSGTSTDNGDGTWTLDINLGLEWPVAGFPENDLGVPEGTHVAAAIADFSSFTWDGETLSANVIPVPAAWAALAMTGLIGTGRRRR
;
A
#
# COMPACT_ATOMS: atom_id res chain seq x y z
N MET A 1 21.53 -49.48 32.96
CA MET A 1 20.80 -48.59 32.02
C MET A 1 21.33 -47.18 32.20
N ARG A 2 21.96 -46.60 31.17
CA ARG A 2 22.50 -45.23 31.19
C ARG A 2 21.34 -44.24 31.02
N SER A 3 21.07 -43.42 32.04
CA SER A 3 20.15 -42.30 31.94
C SER A 3 20.95 -41.08 31.46
N MET A 4 20.72 -40.68 30.21
CA MET A 4 21.00 -39.32 29.75
C MET A 4 19.88 -38.42 30.27
N LYS A 5 20.22 -37.32 30.96
CA LYS A 5 19.33 -36.17 31.10
C LYS A 5 20.09 -34.92 30.71
N ALA A 6 19.47 -34.22 29.76
CA ALA A 6 20.00 -33.14 28.96
C ALA A 6 20.40 -31.94 29.81
N MET A 7 21.55 -31.36 29.45
CA MET A 7 21.97 -30.03 29.84
C MET A 7 21.07 -29.03 29.11
N ALA A 8 20.15 -28.38 29.83
CA ALA A 8 19.35 -27.29 29.29
C ALA A 8 20.27 -26.08 29.09
N LEU A 9 20.60 -25.80 27.83
CA LEU A 9 21.26 -24.56 27.43
C LEU A 9 20.23 -23.44 27.57
N ALA A 10 20.36 -22.62 28.62
CA ALA A 10 19.60 -21.38 28.74
C ALA A 10 20.11 -20.41 27.67
N ALA A 11 19.36 -20.26 26.57
CA ALA A 11 19.55 -19.16 25.64
C ALA A 11 19.04 -17.90 26.33
N VAL A 12 19.96 -17.00 26.68
CA VAL A 12 19.63 -15.62 27.01
C VAL A 12 19.04 -15.01 25.73
N ILE A 13 17.73 -14.80 25.72
CA ILE A 13 17.08 -13.99 24.70
C ILE A 13 17.50 -12.55 24.99
N THR A 14 18.56 -12.09 24.33
CA THR A 14 18.76 -10.66 24.14
C THR A 14 17.69 -10.20 23.17
N THR A 15 16.59 -9.67 23.70
CA THR A 15 15.66 -8.83 22.93
C THR A 15 16.39 -7.55 22.57
N SER A 16 17.11 -7.54 21.45
CA SER A 16 17.39 -6.29 20.76
C SER A 16 16.09 -5.86 20.10
N THR A 17 15.30 -5.04 20.79
CA THR A 17 14.21 -4.30 20.17
C THR A 17 14.85 -3.19 19.34
N THR A 18 15.17 -3.47 18.08
CA THR A 18 15.45 -2.39 17.13
C THR A 18 14.12 -1.73 16.81
N ALA A 19 13.99 -0.46 17.17
CA ALA A 19 13.07 0.42 16.47
C ALA A 19 13.39 0.32 14.97
N PHE A 20 12.36 0.13 14.14
CA PHE A 20 12.51 0.35 12.72
C PHE A 20 12.73 1.86 12.54
N ALA A 21 14.00 2.23 12.32
CA ALA A 21 14.32 3.57 11.85
C ALA A 21 13.89 3.67 10.40
N GLY A 22 12.93 4.56 10.13
CA GLY A 22 12.63 5.19 8.84
C GLY A 22 12.87 4.35 7.59
N THR A 23 11.89 3.53 7.21
CA THR A 23 11.77 3.19 5.79
C THR A 23 11.10 4.38 5.13
N SER A 24 11.86 5.32 4.57
CA SER A 24 11.28 6.24 3.61
C SER A 24 10.70 5.41 2.47
N PHE A 25 9.44 5.66 2.08
CA PHE A 25 8.99 5.21 0.77
C PHE A 25 9.95 5.88 -0.22
N THR A 26 10.69 5.11 -1.01
CA THR A 26 11.60 5.66 -2.00
C THR A 26 11.76 4.68 -3.14
N THR A 27 11.46 5.13 -4.34
CA THR A 27 11.57 4.32 -5.55
C THR A 27 12.01 5.20 -6.71
N SER A 28 12.98 4.74 -7.49
CA SER A 28 13.29 5.36 -8.76
C SER A 28 12.20 5.04 -9.77
N THR A 29 12.12 5.87 -10.82
CA THR A 29 11.16 5.73 -11.89
C THR A 29 11.83 5.58 -13.25
N ASN A 30 11.23 4.78 -14.12
CA ASN A 30 11.60 4.69 -15.54
C ASN A 30 10.57 5.45 -16.37
N ASP A 31 11.01 6.40 -17.19
CA ASP A 31 10.15 7.11 -18.14
C ASP A 31 9.61 6.14 -19.21
N LEU A 32 8.28 6.04 -19.32
CA LEU A 32 7.57 5.30 -20.35
C LEU A 32 7.14 6.19 -21.52
N GLY A 33 7.34 7.50 -21.41
CA GLY A 33 6.86 8.54 -22.31
C GLY A 33 5.44 9.00 -21.98
N GLY A 34 5.07 10.18 -22.51
CA GLY A 34 3.70 10.71 -22.35
C GLY A 34 3.34 11.07 -20.91
N ASN A 35 4.31 11.50 -20.09
CA ASN A 35 4.17 11.80 -18.67
C ASN A 35 3.79 10.59 -17.81
N ALA A 36 4.20 9.38 -18.21
CA ALA A 36 3.99 8.15 -17.45
C ALA A 36 5.34 7.53 -17.05
N TYR A 37 5.42 7.06 -15.80
CA TYR A 37 6.65 6.68 -15.14
C TYR A 37 6.43 5.37 -14.37
N GLN A 38 7.18 4.32 -14.70
CA GLN A 38 7.11 3.03 -14.01
C GLN A 38 7.96 3.06 -12.74
N LEU A 39 7.45 2.52 -11.63
CA LEU A 39 8.24 2.35 -10.41
C LEU A 39 9.24 1.18 -10.54
N VAL A 40 10.38 1.26 -9.86
CA VAL A 40 11.48 0.28 -10.04
C VAL A 40 11.83 -0.48 -8.77
N ASN A 41 11.73 0.16 -7.60
CA ASN A 41 12.11 -0.43 -6.33
C ASN A 41 10.88 -0.84 -5.52
N THR A 42 11.02 -1.94 -4.80
CA THR A 42 10.04 -2.37 -3.80
C THR A 42 9.94 -1.34 -2.68
N PHE A 43 8.75 -1.16 -2.14
CA PHE A 43 8.48 -0.24 -1.04
C PHE A 43 7.44 -0.85 -0.09
N ASP A 44 7.38 -0.30 1.12
CA ASP A 44 6.41 -0.68 2.13
C ASP A 44 5.50 0.51 2.44
N ILE A 45 4.24 0.22 2.76
CA ILE A 45 3.26 1.20 3.26
C ILE A 45 2.64 0.66 4.55
N LEU A 46 2.56 1.51 5.57
CA LEU A 46 1.81 1.20 6.78
C LEU A 46 0.34 1.59 6.59
N TYR A 47 -0.54 0.61 6.70
CA TYR A 47 -1.99 0.83 6.65
C TYR A 47 -2.58 0.91 8.05
N SER A 48 -3.53 1.83 8.21
CA SER A 48 -4.36 1.83 9.40
C SER A 48 -5.34 0.67 9.39
N GLY A 49 -5.32 -0.15 10.44
CA GLY A 49 -6.30 -1.23 10.63
C GLY A 49 -7.64 -0.73 11.20
N ALA A 50 -7.79 0.56 11.43
CA ALA A 50 -8.92 1.11 12.17
C ALA A 50 -10.25 0.98 11.41
N ASN A 51 -10.25 1.31 10.11
CA ASN A 51 -11.46 1.43 9.30
C ASN A 51 -11.26 0.84 7.90
N ALA A 52 -12.37 0.38 7.30
CA ALA A 52 -12.50 0.19 5.87
C ALA A 52 -13.40 1.28 5.29
N TYR A 53 -13.05 1.81 4.13
CA TYR A 53 -13.77 2.90 3.45
C TYR A 53 -14.43 2.33 2.20
N LEU A 54 -15.76 2.28 2.17
CA LEU A 54 -16.51 1.64 1.09
C LEU A 54 -17.00 2.70 0.12
N ASP A 55 -16.79 2.44 -1.16
CA ASP A 55 -17.29 3.20 -2.31
C ASP A 55 -18.20 2.27 -3.12
N PHE A 56 -19.49 2.56 -3.12
CA PHE A 56 -20.51 1.70 -3.72
C PHE A 56 -20.90 2.12 -5.14
N ASP A 57 -20.70 3.39 -5.50
CA ASP A 57 -21.04 3.91 -6.82
C ASP A 57 -19.82 4.10 -7.75
N LEU A 58 -18.63 3.77 -7.26
CA LEU A 58 -17.36 3.76 -7.97
C LEU A 58 -16.95 5.14 -8.45
N ASP A 59 -17.17 6.16 -7.61
CA ASP A 59 -16.76 7.55 -7.86
C ASP A 59 -15.38 7.88 -7.24
N ASN A 60 -14.69 6.89 -6.68
CA ASN A 60 -13.40 7.04 -6.01
C ASN A 60 -13.47 7.99 -4.79
N ASN A 61 -14.64 8.08 -4.16
CA ASN A 61 -14.89 8.78 -2.91
C ASN A 61 -15.72 7.87 -1.96
N PRO A 62 -15.31 7.69 -0.69
CA PRO A 62 -16.03 6.79 0.21
C PRO A 62 -17.45 7.26 0.55
N ASP A 63 -18.42 6.37 0.35
CA ASP A 63 -19.82 6.50 0.80
C ASP A 63 -20.01 6.15 2.27
N SER A 64 -19.18 5.23 2.77
CA SER A 64 -19.35 4.64 4.09
C SER A 64 -18.01 4.28 4.71
N VAL A 65 -17.99 4.30 6.05
CA VAL A 65 -16.82 3.92 6.84
C VAL A 65 -17.24 2.84 7.83
N VAL A 66 -16.58 1.68 7.75
CA VAL A 66 -16.82 0.54 8.65
C VAL A 66 -15.66 0.44 9.62
N PRO A 67 -15.88 0.62 10.93
CA PRO A 67 -14.86 0.37 11.94
C PRO A 67 -14.51 -1.12 11.95
N VAL A 68 -13.24 -1.43 11.68
CA VAL A 68 -12.69 -2.80 11.74
C VAL A 68 -12.04 -3.03 13.10
N GLY A 69 -11.29 -2.04 13.59
CA GLY A 69 -10.55 -2.13 14.85
C GLY A 69 -9.40 -3.16 14.81
N ALA A 70 -8.87 -3.44 13.62
CA ALA A 70 -7.68 -4.25 13.43
C ALA A 70 -6.41 -3.43 13.77
N PRO A 71 -5.29 -4.11 14.10
CA PRO A 71 -4.01 -3.43 14.22
C PRO A 71 -3.53 -2.91 12.86
N ASP A 72 -2.73 -1.84 12.90
CA ASP A 72 -2.05 -1.33 11.71
C ASP A 72 -1.15 -2.42 11.11
N THR A 73 -1.09 -2.46 9.78
CA THR A 73 -0.41 -3.53 9.05
C THR A 73 0.56 -2.94 8.03
N LEU A 74 1.79 -3.41 8.04
CA LEU A 74 2.79 -3.06 7.03
C LEU A 74 2.62 -4.00 5.83
N ALA A 75 2.38 -3.46 4.64
CA ALA A 75 2.32 -4.25 3.40
C ALA A 75 3.46 -3.84 2.44
N SER A 76 4.04 -4.85 1.80
CA SER A 76 5.15 -4.69 0.85
C SER A 76 4.66 -4.80 -0.58
N TYR A 77 5.08 -3.85 -1.43
CA TYR A 77 4.86 -3.84 -2.86
C TYR A 77 6.08 -4.47 -3.55
N LEU A 78 5.95 -5.75 -3.92
CA LEU A 78 7.08 -6.58 -4.36
C LEU A 78 7.28 -6.59 -5.88
N ASP A 79 6.31 -6.07 -6.63
CA ASP A 79 6.24 -6.02 -8.09
C ASP A 79 6.15 -4.56 -8.59
N PRO A 80 7.12 -3.70 -8.22
CA PRO A 80 7.07 -2.27 -8.53
C PRO A 80 6.92 -1.97 -10.02
N GLU A 81 7.38 -2.86 -10.90
CA GLU A 81 7.26 -2.74 -12.35
C GLU A 81 5.81 -2.76 -12.86
N HIS A 82 4.85 -3.17 -12.03
CA HIS A 82 3.43 -3.11 -12.33
C HIS A 82 2.77 -1.78 -11.93
N TYR A 83 3.51 -0.85 -11.33
CA TYR A 83 2.97 0.43 -10.91
C TYR A 83 3.47 1.56 -11.79
N VAL A 84 2.54 2.36 -12.29
CA VAL A 84 2.79 3.50 -13.17
C VAL A 84 2.23 4.75 -12.52
N LEU A 85 3.11 5.72 -12.28
CA LEU A 85 2.78 7.09 -11.93
C LEU A 85 2.56 7.89 -13.22
N ASP A 86 1.41 8.52 -13.38
CA ASP A 86 1.14 9.40 -14.52
C ASP A 86 0.49 10.73 -14.13
N PHE A 87 0.71 11.73 -14.98
CA PHE A 87 0.33 13.13 -14.75
C PHE A 87 -0.56 13.68 -15.88
N GLY A 88 -1.51 14.54 -15.51
CA GLY A 88 -2.43 15.21 -16.43
C GLY A 88 -3.28 16.27 -15.72
N THR A 89 -4.25 16.87 -16.41
CA THR A 89 -5.13 17.91 -15.84
C THR A 89 -6.62 17.56 -15.89
N ASP A 90 -6.93 16.34 -16.30
CA ASP A 90 -8.29 15.80 -16.38
C ASP A 90 -8.25 14.26 -16.33
N LEU A 91 -7.37 13.70 -15.51
CA LEU A 91 -7.25 12.25 -15.41
C LEU A 91 -8.42 11.72 -14.59
N GLN A 92 -9.06 10.67 -15.07
CA GLN A 92 -10.05 9.93 -14.30
C GLN A 92 -9.41 8.66 -13.70
N PRO A 93 -9.68 8.33 -12.41
CA PRO A 93 -9.26 7.06 -11.83
C PRO A 93 -9.80 5.85 -12.59
N PHE A 94 -9.13 4.71 -12.47
CA PHE A 94 -9.55 3.44 -13.03
C PHE A 94 -9.87 2.44 -11.93
N PHE A 95 -10.83 1.55 -12.18
CA PHE A 95 -11.05 0.37 -11.36
C PHE A 95 -11.35 -0.83 -12.24
N LEU A 96 -10.59 -1.92 -12.05
CA LEU A 96 -10.72 -3.19 -12.78
C LEU A 96 -10.82 -3.06 -14.32
N GLY A 97 -10.03 -2.15 -14.89
CA GLY A 97 -9.93 -1.89 -16.33
C GLY A 97 -11.00 -0.94 -16.88
N MET A 98 -11.79 -0.30 -16.01
CA MET A 98 -12.79 0.69 -16.38
C MET A 98 -12.42 2.07 -15.85
N GLU A 99 -12.48 3.08 -16.71
CA GLU A 99 -12.35 4.47 -16.29
C GLU A 99 -13.58 4.92 -15.51
N LEU A 100 -13.38 5.50 -14.34
CA LEU A 100 -14.43 5.92 -13.42
C LEU A 100 -14.94 7.31 -13.79
N THR A 101 -15.82 7.38 -14.78
CA THR A 101 -16.36 8.66 -15.28
C THR A 101 -17.23 9.45 -14.29
N ALA A 102 -17.60 8.84 -13.16
CA ALA A 102 -18.31 9.52 -12.08
C ALA A 102 -17.37 10.23 -11.10
N ALA A 103 -16.09 9.87 -11.10
CA ALA A 103 -15.09 10.46 -10.23
C ALA A 103 -14.74 11.90 -10.67
N ASP A 104 -14.30 12.70 -9.71
CA ASP A 104 -13.68 13.98 -10.02
C ASP A 104 -12.32 13.77 -10.68
N SER A 105 -11.93 14.68 -11.57
CA SER A 105 -10.62 14.58 -12.21
C SER A 105 -9.48 14.89 -11.24
N VAL A 106 -8.34 14.23 -11.49
CA VAL A 106 -7.13 14.32 -10.68
C VAL A 106 -5.94 14.80 -11.53
N ASP A 107 -4.93 15.34 -10.85
CA ASP A 107 -3.70 15.82 -11.50
C ASP A 107 -2.68 14.69 -11.71
N TRP A 108 -2.66 13.74 -10.77
CA TRP A 108 -1.79 12.57 -10.83
C TRP A 108 -2.53 11.33 -10.34
N ARG A 109 -2.07 10.17 -10.81
CA ARG A 109 -2.49 8.87 -10.27
C ARG A 109 -1.31 7.90 -10.26
N LEU A 110 -1.31 7.01 -9.27
CA LEU A 110 -0.51 5.80 -9.26
C LEU A 110 -1.44 4.63 -9.54
N SER A 111 -1.15 3.89 -10.59
CA SER A 111 -2.02 2.82 -11.08
C SER A 111 -1.27 1.51 -11.26
N TYR A 112 -1.95 0.40 -10.99
CA TYR A 112 -1.51 -0.94 -11.35
C TYR A 112 -1.80 -1.22 -12.83
N VAL A 113 -0.87 -1.87 -13.52
CA VAL A 113 -0.98 -2.34 -14.90
C VAL A 113 -0.85 -3.85 -14.97
N GLY A 114 -1.57 -4.52 -15.88
CA GLY A 114 -1.51 -5.99 -16.00
C GLY A 114 -0.19 -6.51 -16.59
N THR A 115 0.58 -5.67 -17.27
CA THR A 115 1.83 -6.02 -17.95
C THR A 115 2.90 -4.97 -17.61
N PRO A 116 4.09 -5.35 -17.12
CA PRO A 116 5.16 -4.40 -16.85
C PRO A 116 5.55 -3.56 -18.06
N GLY A 117 5.79 -2.26 -17.83
CA GLY A 117 6.18 -1.29 -18.86
C GLY A 117 5.03 -0.86 -19.78
N SER A 118 3.80 -1.27 -19.48
CA SER A 118 2.59 -0.85 -20.17
C SER A 118 2.07 0.47 -19.59
N THR A 119 1.41 1.27 -20.41
CA THR A 119 0.58 2.42 -19.97
C THR A 119 -0.91 2.10 -20.02
N VAL A 120 -1.28 0.84 -20.30
CA VAL A 120 -2.66 0.36 -20.22
C VAL A 120 -3.02 0.08 -18.77
N LEU A 121 -3.77 0.99 -18.18
CA LEU A 121 -4.12 1.00 -16.75
C LEU A 121 -5.20 -0.03 -16.42
N TYR A 122 -5.09 -0.61 -15.23
CA TYR A 122 -6.07 -1.55 -14.71
C TYR A 122 -6.77 -1.01 -13.48
N SER A 123 -6.05 -0.60 -12.44
CA SER A 123 -6.65 -0.02 -11.24
C SER A 123 -5.80 1.14 -10.75
N THR A 124 -6.42 2.28 -10.49
CA THR A 124 -5.80 3.36 -9.75
C THR A 124 -5.78 2.96 -8.28
N ILE A 125 -4.60 3.02 -7.66
CA ILE A 125 -4.43 2.66 -6.25
C ILE A 125 -4.26 3.91 -5.37
N MET A 126 -3.75 5.00 -5.92
CA MET A 126 -3.67 6.31 -5.26
C MET A 126 -3.80 7.41 -6.30
N SER A 127 -4.36 8.55 -5.93
CA SER A 127 -4.50 9.70 -6.81
C SER A 127 -4.64 10.98 -6.01
N GLY A 128 -4.50 12.13 -6.67
CA GLY A 128 -4.84 13.41 -6.07
C GLY A 128 -4.31 14.60 -6.83
N THR A 129 -3.99 15.66 -6.07
CA THR A 129 -3.53 16.94 -6.61
C THR A 129 -2.02 17.02 -6.64
N SER A 130 -1.49 17.80 -7.58
CA SER A 130 -0.05 18.04 -7.69
C SER A 130 0.26 19.53 -7.52
N THR A 131 1.33 19.83 -6.80
CA THR A 131 1.86 21.19 -6.64
C THR A 131 3.32 21.22 -7.10
N ASP A 132 3.63 22.06 -8.09
CA ASP A 132 5.01 22.37 -8.47
C ASP A 132 5.64 23.27 -7.39
N ASN A 133 6.76 22.83 -6.82
CA ASN A 133 7.46 23.55 -5.76
C ASN A 133 8.39 24.65 -6.30
N GLY A 134 8.59 24.73 -7.63
CA GLY A 134 9.40 25.74 -8.31
C GLY A 134 10.92 25.47 -8.27
N ASP A 135 11.34 24.32 -7.76
CA ASP A 135 12.73 23.88 -7.68
C ASP A 135 13.02 22.60 -8.48
N GLY A 136 12.08 22.20 -9.34
CA GLY A 136 12.14 20.95 -10.11
C GLY A 136 11.59 19.75 -9.33
N THR A 137 10.91 19.97 -8.21
CA THR A 137 10.18 18.94 -7.48
C THR A 137 8.68 19.23 -7.44
N TRP A 138 7.90 18.17 -7.32
CA TRP A 138 6.45 18.21 -7.19
C TRP A 138 6.04 17.55 -5.88
N THR A 139 5.11 18.20 -5.17
CA THR A 139 4.39 17.60 -4.06
C THR A 139 3.12 16.95 -4.59
N LEU A 140 2.94 15.66 -4.35
CA LEU A 140 1.80 14.87 -4.80
C LEU A 140 0.95 14.52 -3.59
N ASP A 141 -0.12 15.28 -3.36
CA ASP A 141 -1.02 15.04 -2.23
C ASP A 141 -1.97 13.89 -2.56
N ILE A 142 -2.10 12.95 -1.62
CA ILE A 142 -2.95 11.76 -1.76
C ILE A 142 -4.35 12.12 -1.30
N ASN A 143 -5.33 11.97 -2.20
CA ASN A 143 -6.71 12.23 -1.88
C ASN A 143 -7.16 11.36 -0.71
N LEU A 144 -7.64 12.03 0.33
CA LEU A 144 -8.14 11.44 1.56
C LEU A 144 -7.12 10.57 2.33
N GLY A 145 -5.84 10.53 1.91
CA GLY A 145 -4.84 9.61 2.46
C GLY A 145 -5.22 8.13 2.28
N LEU A 146 -5.91 7.80 1.19
CA LEU A 146 -6.44 6.47 0.93
C LEU A 146 -5.65 5.75 -0.16
N GLU A 147 -5.51 4.44 0.02
CA GLU A 147 -5.08 3.50 -1.01
C GLU A 147 -6.25 2.57 -1.36
N TRP A 148 -6.41 2.34 -2.66
CA TRP A 148 -7.49 1.53 -3.24
C TRP A 148 -6.89 0.23 -3.78
N PRO A 149 -7.05 -0.91 -3.10
CA PRO A 149 -6.45 -2.17 -3.53
C PRO A 149 -6.94 -2.59 -4.91
N VAL A 150 -6.03 -3.13 -5.72
CA VAL A 150 -6.24 -3.48 -7.13
C VAL A 150 -7.49 -4.32 -7.39
N ALA A 151 -7.80 -5.27 -6.50
CA ALA A 151 -8.91 -6.22 -6.65
C ALA A 151 -10.20 -5.79 -5.93
N GLY A 152 -10.19 -4.67 -5.21
CA GLY A 152 -11.27 -4.31 -4.28
C GLY A 152 -11.38 -5.28 -3.10
N PHE A 153 -12.54 -5.29 -2.44
CA PHE A 153 -12.74 -6.10 -1.24
C PHE A 153 -13.00 -7.57 -1.60
N PRO A 154 -12.31 -8.53 -0.94
CA PRO A 154 -12.58 -9.95 -1.12
C PRO A 154 -13.93 -10.34 -0.51
N GLU A 155 -14.49 -11.48 -0.92
CA GLU A 155 -15.65 -12.08 -0.25
C GLU A 155 -15.38 -12.24 1.27
N ASN A 156 -16.37 -11.87 2.09
CA ASN A 156 -16.19 -11.71 3.53
C ASN A 156 -17.49 -11.84 4.32
N ASP A 157 -17.34 -12.06 5.63
CA ASP A 157 -18.43 -12.14 6.60
C ASP A 157 -19.00 -10.78 7.03
N LEU A 158 -18.44 -9.65 6.56
CA LEU A 158 -18.94 -8.29 6.84
C LEU A 158 -20.14 -7.91 5.95
N GLY A 159 -20.50 -8.78 4.99
CA GLY A 159 -21.63 -8.55 4.08
C GLY A 159 -21.36 -7.51 3.00
N VAL A 160 -20.09 -7.12 2.81
CA VAL A 160 -19.68 -6.26 1.70
C VAL A 160 -19.60 -7.12 0.43
N PRO A 161 -20.28 -6.75 -0.67
CA PRO A 161 -20.19 -7.49 -1.93
C PRO A 161 -18.75 -7.65 -2.43
N GLU A 162 -18.47 -8.81 -3.04
CA GLU A 162 -17.18 -9.03 -3.69
C GLU A 162 -16.96 -8.00 -4.81
N GLY A 163 -15.73 -7.48 -4.90
CA GLY A 163 -15.37 -6.49 -5.91
C GLY A 163 -15.92 -5.08 -5.63
N THR A 164 -16.52 -4.84 -4.45
CA THR A 164 -16.78 -3.47 -3.98
C THR A 164 -15.46 -2.71 -3.89
N HIS A 165 -15.47 -1.49 -4.41
CA HIS A 165 -14.33 -0.59 -4.31
C HIS A 165 -14.18 -0.16 -2.85
N VAL A 166 -13.01 -0.42 -2.32
CA VAL A 166 -12.72 -0.26 -0.90
C VAL A 166 -11.37 0.40 -0.79
N ALA A 167 -11.23 1.29 0.17
CA ALA A 167 -9.97 1.90 0.51
C ALA A 167 -9.52 1.51 1.91
N ALA A 168 -8.21 1.47 2.08
CA ALA A 168 -7.53 1.48 3.36
C ALA A 168 -6.85 2.83 3.57
N ALA A 169 -6.84 3.33 4.80
CA ALA A 169 -6.12 4.55 5.12
C ALA A 169 -4.63 4.28 5.28
N ILE A 170 -3.82 5.17 4.72
CA ILE A 170 -2.37 5.18 4.89
C ILE A 170 -2.07 5.83 6.24
N ALA A 171 -1.25 5.18 7.06
CA ALA A 171 -0.97 5.59 8.45
C ALA A 171 0.35 6.35 8.61
N ASP A 172 1.22 6.32 7.59
CA ASP A 172 2.60 6.80 7.68
C ASP A 172 2.92 8.05 6.87
N PHE A 173 2.15 8.38 5.83
CA PHE A 173 2.26 9.63 5.06
C PHE A 173 0.93 9.99 4.36
N SER A 174 0.85 11.23 3.85
CA SER A 174 -0.31 11.72 3.09
C SER A 174 0.07 12.35 1.75
N SER A 175 1.36 12.39 1.42
CA SER A 175 1.86 12.94 0.17
C SER A 175 3.19 12.32 -0.22
N PHE A 176 3.50 12.40 -1.50
CA PHE A 176 4.81 12.10 -2.05
C PHE A 176 5.54 13.38 -2.48
N THR A 177 6.85 13.30 -2.59
CA THR A 177 7.70 14.21 -3.36
C THR A 177 8.24 13.45 -4.56
N TRP A 178 8.08 14.04 -5.75
CA TRP A 178 8.65 13.55 -6.99
C TRP A 178 9.59 14.59 -7.60
N ASP A 179 10.77 14.19 -8.05
CA ASP A 179 11.80 15.10 -8.58
C ASP A 179 12.07 14.90 -10.09
N GLY A 180 11.20 14.16 -10.78
CA GLY A 180 11.39 13.76 -12.18
C GLY A 180 12.04 12.38 -12.33
N GLU A 181 12.71 11.86 -11.31
CA GLU A 181 13.42 10.57 -11.35
C GLU A 181 13.01 9.64 -10.20
N THR A 182 12.72 10.19 -9.02
CA THR A 182 12.50 9.48 -7.77
C THR A 182 11.18 9.92 -7.14
N LEU A 183 10.35 8.94 -6.77
CA LEU A 183 9.17 9.13 -5.96
C LEU A 183 9.50 8.77 -4.51
N SER A 184 9.24 9.68 -3.57
CA SER A 184 9.57 9.49 -2.16
C SER A 184 8.49 10.00 -1.21
N ALA A 185 8.35 9.40 -0.02
CA ALA A 185 7.55 9.95 1.06
C ALA A 185 8.29 9.85 2.40
N ASN A 186 8.06 10.83 3.27
CA ASN A 186 8.62 10.85 4.61
C ASN A 186 7.69 10.09 5.56
N VAL A 187 8.04 8.84 5.84
CA VAL A 187 7.24 7.89 6.64
C VAL A 187 7.34 8.23 8.13
N ILE A 188 6.20 8.31 8.81
CA ILE A 188 6.14 8.42 10.27
C ILE A 188 6.69 7.12 10.88
N PRO A 189 7.75 7.17 11.72
CA PRO A 189 8.36 5.95 12.24
C PRO A 189 7.40 5.14 13.11
N VAL A 190 7.25 3.85 12.79
CA VAL A 190 6.44 2.91 13.57
C VAL A 190 7.14 2.60 14.90
N PRO A 191 6.46 2.72 16.06
CA PRO A 191 7.03 2.28 17.32
C PRO A 191 7.38 0.78 17.30
N ALA A 192 8.61 0.45 17.68
CA ALA A 192 9.29 -0.87 17.64
C ALA A 192 8.52 -2.10 18.17
N ALA A 193 7.37 -1.92 18.83
CA ALA A 193 6.66 -2.97 19.55
C ALA A 193 5.85 -3.93 18.66
N TRP A 194 5.60 -3.58 17.39
CA TRP A 194 4.61 -4.29 16.56
C TRP A 194 5.20 -5.23 15.51
N ALA A 195 6.46 -5.03 15.09
CA ALA A 195 7.15 -5.93 14.14
C ALA A 195 7.39 -7.35 14.69
N ALA A 196 7.30 -7.54 16.02
CA ALA A 196 7.52 -8.83 16.67
C ALA A 196 6.29 -9.75 16.67
N LEU A 197 5.07 -9.26 16.39
CA LEU A 197 3.86 -10.09 16.36
C LEU A 197 3.56 -10.68 14.97
N ALA A 198 4.03 -10.06 13.89
CA ALA A 198 3.80 -10.51 12.51
C ALA A 198 4.62 -11.77 12.13
N MET A 199 5.71 -12.08 12.84
CA MET A 199 6.59 -13.22 12.55
C MET A 199 6.27 -14.51 13.34
N THR A 200 5.22 -14.51 14.17
CA THR A 200 4.80 -15.70 14.94
C THR A 200 3.46 -16.31 14.51
N GLY A 201 2.80 -15.77 13.48
CA GLY A 201 1.48 -16.21 13.04
C GLY A 201 1.43 -17.33 11.99
N LEU A 202 2.55 -17.70 11.36
CA LEU A 202 2.54 -18.61 10.20
C LEU A 202 3.59 -19.74 10.28
N ILE A 203 3.53 -20.55 11.34
CA ILE A 203 4.11 -21.91 11.32
C ILE A 203 3.10 -22.90 11.89
N GLY A 204 2.50 -23.73 11.02
CA GLY A 204 2.02 -25.06 11.41
C GLY A 204 0.60 -25.42 10.99
N THR A 205 0.41 -25.71 9.70
CA THR A 205 -0.69 -26.52 9.20
C THR A 205 -0.59 -27.98 9.69
N GLY A 206 -1.72 -28.57 10.09
CA GLY A 206 -2.14 -29.92 9.67
C GLY A 206 -1.47 -31.20 10.21
N ARG A 207 -2.20 -31.88 11.12
CA ARG A 207 -2.65 -33.30 11.05
C ARG A 207 -1.65 -34.46 11.33
N ARG A 208 -1.96 -35.28 12.34
CA ARG A 208 -1.82 -36.76 12.24
C ARG A 208 -2.83 -37.51 13.12
N ARG A 209 -3.56 -38.41 12.46
CA ARG A 209 -4.45 -39.44 13.03
C ARG A 209 -3.73 -40.28 14.10
N ARG A 210 -4.45 -40.63 15.17
CA ARG A 210 -4.77 -42.01 15.56
C ARG A 210 -6.02 -42.00 16.42
#